data_AF-A0A921ZCH0-F1
#
_entry.id   AF-A0A921ZCH0-F1
#
_cell.length_a   1.000
_cell.length_b   1.000
_cell.length_c   1.000
_cell.angle_alpha   90.00
_cell.angle_beta   90.00
_cell.angle_gamma   90.00
#
_symmetry.space_group_name_H-M   'P 1'
#
loop_
_entity.id
_entity.type
_entity.pdbx_description
1 polymer ?
#
loop_
_entity_poly.entity_id
_entity_poly.type
_entity_poly.pdbx_seq_one_letter_code
_entity_poly.pdbx_strand_id
1 'polypeptide(L)'
;MAVFIKYWAKVHDLTGTGKLTNYALTMMIIFYFQQPHVAILPSVVWLQRDSANDYIVDFWNTGFMCKKEFFPPTKNRANIAELLGGFFKYYSLFNFDELIVCPYLGFPIKKMVFQDLYALPNEFDRYRCNVLQGNVLPLRLNTPMCVQDPFEQSHNVASAITMRLAGDLKEYFKFTATAFEEDKNNNYAEFLKIILLQKPKLIRNKSQPEFRVNLFPRIISAIDSPDWKTVARDMIFTIFEKMLKIKLGKVEEKVNPDTMKEKEKYSGLLTKAIWKRKQLNKLYSIMNLNFQQRQERITEEILNIDQIDLNIMFQLVLTFSHEPRSVVLSLRWLSGEGEDYREFGKFFLTITQSWFMHQLRVQYGSGIDKDKNDLQESDPNESLDSDDDSPSSGEARKESEDREASPTTPSPTTPSPTTPSPTDNRKGSPSPPSSDTK
;
A
#
# COMPACT_ATOMS: atom_id res chain seq x y z
N MET A 1 8.87 -26.82 5.16
CA MET A 1 8.77 -25.77 4.12
C MET A 1 7.87 -24.61 4.54
N ALA A 2 6.58 -24.81 4.82
CA ALA A 2 5.68 -23.69 5.15
C ALA A 2 6.12 -22.84 6.34
N VAL A 3 6.67 -23.45 7.40
CA VAL A 3 7.27 -22.73 8.53
C VAL A 3 8.40 -21.80 8.07
N PHE A 4 9.31 -22.29 7.22
CA PHE A 4 10.42 -21.51 6.69
C PHE A 4 9.95 -20.34 5.82
N ILE A 5 9.01 -20.57 4.89
CA ILE A 5 8.51 -19.50 4.01
C ILE A 5 7.79 -18.42 4.83
N LYS A 6 6.99 -18.81 5.84
CA LYS A 6 6.37 -17.85 6.76
C LYS A 6 7.42 -17.07 7.56
N TYR A 7 8.48 -17.73 8.02
CA TYR A 7 9.57 -17.07 8.72
C TYR A 7 10.32 -16.08 7.83
N TRP A 8 10.71 -16.49 6.62
CA TRP A 8 11.31 -15.62 5.59
C TRP A 8 10.43 -14.39 5.32
N ALA A 9 9.13 -14.59 5.11
CA ALA A 9 8.21 -13.50 4.84
C ALA A 9 8.04 -12.57 6.06
N LYS A 10 8.14 -13.09 7.28
CA LYS A 10 8.13 -12.28 8.51
C LYS A 10 9.43 -11.48 8.68
N VAL A 11 10.59 -12.08 8.46
CA VAL A 11 11.91 -11.40 8.54
C VAL A 11 12.00 -10.21 7.59
N HIS A 12 11.36 -10.32 6.42
CA HIS A 12 11.30 -9.24 5.43
C HIS A 12 10.08 -8.34 5.54
N ASP A 13 9.27 -8.49 6.60
CA ASP A 13 8.10 -7.65 6.84
C ASP A 13 7.08 -7.67 5.68
N LEU A 14 6.95 -8.82 5.01
CA LEU A 14 6.03 -9.08 3.88
C LEU A 14 4.66 -9.61 4.34
N THR A 15 4.56 -10.03 5.62
CA THR A 15 3.34 -10.58 6.21
C THR A 15 2.92 -9.81 7.45
N GLY A 16 1.62 -9.79 7.77
CA GLY A 16 1.05 -9.05 8.90
C GLY A 16 -0.23 -8.29 8.55
N THR A 17 -0.64 -7.37 9.41
CA THR A 17 -1.85 -6.55 9.22
C THR A 17 -1.70 -5.66 7.99
N GLY A 18 -2.66 -5.72 7.06
CA GLY A 18 -2.62 -4.96 5.79
C GLY A 18 -1.58 -5.47 4.78
N LYS A 19 -1.05 -6.69 4.98
CA LYS A 19 -0.05 -7.33 4.13
C LYS A 19 -0.51 -8.72 3.70
N LEU A 20 0.38 -9.51 3.10
CA LEU A 20 0.09 -10.91 2.79
C LEU A 20 -0.20 -11.66 4.11
N THR A 21 -1.37 -12.29 4.20
CA THR A 21 -1.71 -13.07 5.39
C THR A 21 -0.94 -14.39 5.38
N ASN A 22 -0.68 -14.96 6.56
CA ASN A 22 -0.10 -16.31 6.66
C ASN A 22 -0.98 -17.36 5.98
N TYR A 23 -2.30 -17.15 5.97
CA TYR A 23 -3.25 -18.01 5.28
C TYR A 23 -3.06 -17.94 3.76
N ALA A 24 -3.03 -16.74 3.18
CA ALA A 24 -2.78 -16.54 1.74
C ALA A 24 -1.43 -17.13 1.31
N LEU A 25 -0.37 -16.90 2.09
CA LEU A 25 0.94 -17.49 1.82
C LEU A 25 0.90 -19.02 1.90
N THR A 26 0.12 -19.60 2.81
CA THR A 26 -0.09 -21.06 2.88
C THR A 26 -0.84 -21.58 1.66
N MET A 27 -1.87 -20.87 1.18
CA MET A 27 -2.57 -21.23 -0.06
C MET A 27 -1.64 -21.20 -1.27
N MET A 28 -0.74 -20.21 -1.36
CA MET A 28 0.29 -20.16 -2.40
C MET A 28 1.24 -21.37 -2.32
N ILE A 29 1.62 -21.82 -1.13
CA ILE A 29 2.47 -23.01 -0.95
C ILE A 29 1.72 -24.29 -1.38
N ILE A 30 0.46 -24.44 -0.97
CA ILE A 30 -0.38 -25.58 -1.37
C ILE A 30 -0.51 -25.62 -2.89
N PHE A 31 -0.83 -24.48 -3.51
CA PHE A 31 -0.92 -24.37 -4.96
C PHE A 31 0.38 -24.76 -5.67
N TYR A 32 1.54 -24.32 -5.16
CA TYR A 32 2.83 -24.73 -5.71
C TYR A 32 3.01 -26.25 -5.66
N PHE A 33 2.64 -26.90 -4.56
CA PHE A 33 2.69 -28.37 -4.43
C PHE A 33 1.72 -29.13 -5.34
N GLN A 34 0.66 -28.47 -5.81
CA GLN A 34 -0.29 -29.02 -6.77
C GLN A 34 0.21 -28.94 -8.23
N GLN A 35 1.23 -28.12 -8.51
CA GLN A 35 1.70 -27.94 -9.88
C GLN A 35 2.23 -29.26 -10.48
N PRO A 36 2.00 -29.53 -11.78
CA PRO A 36 2.31 -30.84 -12.38
C PRO A 36 3.76 -31.30 -12.20
N HIS A 37 4.73 -30.38 -12.23
CA HIS A 37 6.15 -30.68 -12.05
C HIS A 37 6.53 -30.97 -10.58
N VAL A 38 5.67 -30.58 -9.62
CA VAL A 38 5.87 -30.83 -8.18
C VAL A 38 5.05 -32.04 -7.74
N ALA A 39 3.75 -32.07 -8.02
CA ALA A 39 2.84 -33.21 -7.80
C ALA A 39 2.96 -33.87 -6.41
N ILE A 40 3.01 -33.03 -5.36
CA ILE A 40 3.02 -33.49 -3.95
C ILE A 40 1.60 -33.55 -3.39
N LEU A 41 0.75 -32.58 -3.75
CA LEU A 41 -0.63 -32.49 -3.26
C LEU A 41 -1.64 -32.57 -4.41
N PRO A 42 -2.80 -33.23 -4.21
CA PRO A 42 -3.92 -33.13 -5.15
C PRO A 42 -4.62 -31.77 -5.05
N SER A 43 -5.40 -31.44 -6.07
CA SER A 43 -6.33 -30.29 -6.05
C SER A 43 -7.48 -30.52 -5.08
N VAL A 44 -8.14 -29.45 -4.64
CA VAL A 44 -9.31 -29.57 -3.75
C VAL A 44 -10.48 -30.21 -4.49
N VAL A 45 -10.67 -29.87 -5.78
CA VAL A 45 -11.69 -30.53 -6.61
C VAL A 45 -11.48 -32.05 -6.69
N TRP A 46 -10.23 -32.51 -6.73
CA TRP A 46 -9.93 -33.94 -6.67
C TRP A 46 -10.28 -34.54 -5.31
N LEU A 47 -10.06 -33.82 -4.22
CA LEU A 47 -10.45 -34.25 -2.87
C LEU A 47 -11.97 -34.24 -2.67
N GLN A 48 -12.72 -33.47 -3.47
CA GLN A 48 -14.18 -33.32 -3.44
C GLN A 48 -14.91 -34.16 -4.49
N ARG A 49 -14.21 -35.04 -5.22
CA ARG A 49 -14.79 -35.83 -6.31
C ARG A 49 -15.87 -36.84 -5.87
N ASP A 50 -15.89 -37.20 -4.59
CA ASP A 50 -16.85 -38.13 -4.02
C ASP A 50 -17.86 -37.35 -3.17
N SER A 51 -19.07 -37.22 -3.71
CA SER A 51 -20.18 -36.47 -3.11
C SER A 51 -20.62 -37.04 -1.75
N ALA A 52 -20.22 -38.27 -1.39
CA ALA A 52 -20.47 -38.81 -0.06
C ALA A 52 -19.73 -38.03 1.04
N ASN A 53 -18.69 -37.26 0.68
CA ASN A 53 -17.94 -36.41 1.61
C ASN A 53 -18.44 -34.96 1.62
N ASP A 54 -19.47 -34.61 0.84
CA ASP A 54 -19.95 -33.23 0.75
C ASP A 54 -20.44 -32.72 2.10
N TYR A 55 -20.02 -31.50 2.45
CA TYR A 55 -20.47 -30.82 3.66
C TYR A 55 -20.62 -29.33 3.38
N ILE A 56 -21.86 -28.85 3.35
CA ILE A 56 -22.18 -27.50 2.88
C ILE A 56 -22.22 -26.53 4.06
N VAL A 57 -21.40 -25.49 3.99
CA VAL A 57 -21.35 -24.37 4.94
C VAL A 57 -21.39 -23.08 4.14
N ASP A 58 -22.32 -22.18 4.47
CA ASP A 58 -22.50 -20.89 3.79
C ASP A 58 -22.50 -21.01 2.27
N PHE A 59 -23.26 -21.99 1.75
CA PHE A 59 -23.41 -22.31 0.33
C PHE A 59 -22.17 -22.94 -0.36
N TRP A 60 -21.07 -23.14 0.35
CA TRP A 60 -19.82 -23.74 -0.15
C TRP A 60 -19.65 -25.19 0.29
N ASN A 61 -19.13 -26.04 -0.60
CA ASN A 61 -18.71 -27.38 -0.20
C ASN A 61 -17.38 -27.29 0.53
N THR A 62 -17.39 -27.59 1.83
CA THR A 62 -16.22 -27.63 2.71
C THR A 62 -15.81 -29.05 3.06
N GLY A 63 -16.62 -30.04 2.67
CA GLY A 63 -16.32 -31.45 2.85
C GLY A 63 -15.29 -31.94 1.81
N PHE A 64 -14.46 -32.90 2.19
CA PHE A 64 -13.46 -33.50 1.31
C PHE A 64 -12.96 -34.85 1.86
N MET A 65 -12.37 -35.68 0.99
CA MET A 65 -11.82 -36.98 1.36
C MET A 65 -10.69 -36.84 2.40
N CYS A 66 -10.92 -37.34 3.61
CA CYS A 66 -9.97 -37.25 4.74
C CYS A 66 -9.08 -38.51 4.91
N LYS A 67 -9.32 -39.56 4.14
CA LYS A 67 -8.62 -40.85 4.25
C LYS A 67 -7.32 -40.86 3.44
N LYS A 68 -6.20 -40.76 4.14
CA LYS A 68 -4.84 -40.68 3.56
C LYS A 68 -4.48 -41.88 2.66
N GLU A 69 -5.01 -43.06 2.95
CA GLU A 69 -4.75 -44.30 2.20
C GLU A 69 -5.18 -44.24 0.72
N PHE A 70 -6.12 -43.35 0.37
CA PHE A 70 -6.56 -43.15 -1.01
C PHE A 70 -5.80 -42.05 -1.75
N PHE A 71 -4.83 -41.41 -1.09
CA PHE A 71 -4.05 -40.34 -1.72
C PHE A 71 -3.08 -40.96 -2.72
N PRO A 72 -2.90 -40.33 -3.90
CA PRO A 72 -1.91 -40.80 -4.86
C PRO A 72 -0.52 -40.69 -4.22
N PRO A 73 0.32 -41.74 -4.32
CA PRO A 73 1.69 -41.65 -3.82
C PRO A 73 2.45 -40.60 -4.64
N THR A 74 3.21 -39.74 -3.96
CA THR A 74 4.03 -38.75 -4.66
C THR A 74 5.24 -39.40 -5.32
N LYS A 75 5.46 -39.07 -6.60
CA LYS A 75 6.68 -39.42 -7.33
C LYS A 75 7.79 -38.36 -7.16
N ASN A 76 7.49 -37.27 -6.47
CA ASN A 76 8.45 -36.23 -6.18
C ASN A 76 9.59 -36.80 -5.30
N ARG A 77 10.83 -36.44 -5.63
CA ARG A 77 12.04 -36.82 -4.90
C ARG A 77 12.88 -35.61 -4.50
N ALA A 78 12.33 -34.40 -4.70
CA ALA A 78 13.02 -33.17 -4.41
C ALA A 78 13.22 -33.03 -2.89
N ASN A 79 14.42 -32.60 -2.50
CA ASN A 79 14.71 -32.28 -1.12
C ASN A 79 14.10 -30.92 -0.74
N ILE A 80 14.20 -30.56 0.55
CA ILE A 80 13.57 -29.33 1.07
C ILE A 80 14.17 -28.07 0.43
N ALA A 81 15.47 -28.05 0.14
CA ALA A 81 16.13 -26.89 -0.49
C ALA A 81 15.62 -26.70 -1.92
N GLU A 82 15.51 -27.79 -2.69
CA GLU A 82 14.96 -27.77 -4.05
C GLU A 82 13.49 -27.32 -4.08
N LEU A 83 12.67 -27.77 -3.12
CA LEU A 83 11.28 -27.34 -3.00
C LEU A 83 11.16 -25.85 -2.63
N LEU A 84 12.01 -25.35 -1.74
CA LEU A 84 12.07 -23.94 -1.39
C LEU A 84 12.48 -23.09 -2.60
N GLY A 85 13.60 -23.43 -3.23
CA GLY A 85 14.09 -22.73 -4.43
C GLY A 85 13.07 -22.75 -5.56
N GLY A 86 12.46 -23.91 -5.81
CA GLY A 86 11.41 -24.07 -6.81
C GLY A 86 10.15 -23.24 -6.53
N PHE A 87 9.76 -23.08 -5.26
CA PHE A 87 8.64 -22.18 -4.89
C PHE A 87 8.94 -20.73 -5.26
N PHE A 88 10.14 -20.23 -4.90
CA PHE A 88 10.53 -18.86 -5.21
C PHE A 88 10.69 -18.65 -6.72
N LYS A 89 11.25 -19.62 -7.43
CA LYS A 89 11.36 -19.61 -8.90
C LYS A 89 10.01 -19.66 -9.60
N TYR A 90 9.06 -20.44 -9.08
CA TYR A 90 7.71 -20.50 -9.63
C TYR A 90 7.02 -19.14 -9.53
N TYR A 91 7.04 -18.53 -8.34
CA TYR A 91 6.36 -17.26 -8.12
C TYR A 91 7.11 -16.03 -8.65
N SER A 92 8.41 -16.12 -8.92
CA SER A 92 9.13 -15.06 -9.62
C SER A 92 8.72 -14.94 -11.09
N LEU A 93 8.21 -16.03 -11.68
CA LEU A 93 7.74 -16.11 -13.07
C LEU A 93 6.22 -16.09 -13.21
N PHE A 94 5.47 -16.22 -12.11
CA PHE A 94 4.01 -16.28 -12.14
C PHE A 94 3.40 -14.94 -12.56
N ASN A 95 2.55 -14.96 -13.60
CA ASN A 95 1.85 -13.76 -14.08
C ASN A 95 0.64 -13.43 -13.19
N PHE A 96 0.87 -12.74 -12.07
CA PHE A 96 -0.19 -12.30 -11.16
C PHE A 96 -1.17 -11.28 -11.77
N ASP A 97 -0.79 -10.63 -12.87
CA ASP A 97 -1.61 -9.59 -13.49
C ASP A 97 -2.78 -10.23 -14.25
N GLU A 98 -2.55 -11.38 -14.90
CA GLU A 98 -3.57 -12.12 -15.66
C GLU A 98 -4.09 -13.40 -15.00
N LEU A 99 -3.32 -14.01 -14.09
CA LEU A 99 -3.63 -15.32 -13.54
C LEU A 99 -4.04 -15.26 -12.06
N ILE A 100 -4.89 -16.22 -11.70
CA ILE A 100 -5.35 -16.51 -10.34
C ILE A 100 -4.59 -17.73 -9.84
N VAL A 101 -4.06 -17.63 -8.62
CA VAL A 101 -3.57 -18.78 -7.85
C VAL A 101 -4.81 -19.52 -7.33
N CYS A 102 -5.14 -20.66 -7.93
CA CYS A 102 -6.38 -21.40 -7.68
C CYS A 102 -6.07 -22.78 -7.07
N PRO A 103 -5.99 -22.91 -5.73
CA PRO A 103 -5.82 -24.20 -5.07
C PRO A 103 -7.00 -25.16 -5.27
N TYR A 104 -8.18 -24.62 -5.63
CA TYR A 104 -9.37 -25.41 -5.89
C TYR A 104 -9.17 -26.37 -7.06
N LEU A 105 -8.81 -25.84 -8.23
CA LEU A 105 -8.49 -26.65 -9.41
C LEU A 105 -7.05 -27.17 -9.41
N GLY A 106 -6.14 -26.49 -8.72
CA GLY A 106 -4.71 -26.84 -8.65
C GLY A 106 -3.88 -26.37 -9.85
N PHE A 107 -4.45 -25.57 -10.74
CA PHE A 107 -3.74 -24.95 -11.86
C PHE A 107 -4.10 -23.46 -12.04
N PRO A 108 -3.25 -22.66 -12.71
CA PRO A 108 -3.52 -21.22 -12.87
C PRO A 108 -4.73 -20.98 -13.76
N ILE A 109 -5.61 -20.06 -13.37
CA ILE A 109 -6.80 -19.69 -14.16
C ILE A 109 -6.68 -18.22 -14.59
N LYS A 110 -7.04 -17.91 -15.84
CA LYS A 110 -7.07 -16.53 -16.31
C LYS A 110 -8.21 -15.76 -15.63
N LYS A 111 -7.91 -14.56 -15.13
CA LYS A 111 -8.90 -13.65 -14.51
C LYS A 111 -10.08 -13.37 -15.45
N MET A 112 -9.84 -13.27 -16.76
CA MET A 112 -10.89 -12.99 -17.75
C MET A 112 -12.00 -14.05 -17.78
N VAL A 113 -11.72 -15.31 -17.43
CA VAL A 113 -12.74 -16.38 -17.41
C VAL A 113 -13.83 -16.10 -16.36
N PHE A 114 -13.51 -15.37 -15.29
CA PHE A 114 -14.47 -14.99 -14.26
C PHE A 114 -15.32 -13.76 -14.64
N GLN A 115 -15.08 -13.12 -15.79
CA GLN A 115 -15.93 -12.02 -16.29
C GLN A 115 -17.24 -12.54 -16.90
N ASP A 116 -17.23 -13.75 -17.47
CA ASP A 116 -18.41 -14.44 -17.99
C ASP A 116 -18.66 -15.72 -17.20
N LEU A 117 -19.72 -15.71 -16.39
CA LEU A 117 -20.08 -16.85 -15.53
C LEU A 117 -20.43 -18.11 -16.32
N TYR A 118 -20.88 -17.97 -17.58
CA TYR A 118 -21.21 -19.10 -18.45
C TYR A 118 -19.98 -19.70 -19.13
N ALA A 119 -18.87 -18.97 -19.19
CA ALA A 119 -17.60 -19.45 -19.71
C ALA A 119 -16.76 -20.19 -18.65
N LEU A 120 -17.21 -20.23 -17.39
CA LEU A 120 -16.52 -20.92 -16.31
C LEU A 120 -16.58 -22.45 -16.49
N PRO A 121 -15.49 -23.18 -16.14
CA PRO A 121 -15.50 -24.63 -16.08
C PRO A 121 -16.64 -25.18 -15.20
N ASN A 122 -17.11 -26.40 -15.49
CA ASN A 122 -18.20 -27.05 -14.74
C ASN A 122 -17.86 -27.24 -13.26
N GLU A 123 -16.58 -27.38 -12.93
CA GLU A 123 -16.10 -27.45 -11.55
C GLU A 123 -16.50 -26.20 -10.72
N PHE A 124 -16.75 -25.06 -11.38
CA PHE A 124 -17.24 -23.83 -10.74
C PHE A 124 -18.77 -23.68 -10.78
N ASP A 125 -19.54 -24.75 -11.05
CA ASP A 125 -21.01 -24.73 -11.06
C ASP A 125 -21.58 -24.12 -9.76
N ARG A 126 -21.01 -24.47 -8.61
CA ARG A 126 -21.42 -23.94 -7.31
C ARG A 126 -21.17 -22.44 -7.19
N TYR A 127 -19.98 -21.97 -7.58
CA TYR A 127 -19.69 -20.53 -7.62
C TYR A 127 -20.65 -19.80 -8.55
N ARG A 128 -20.87 -20.34 -9.77
CA ARG A 128 -21.81 -19.76 -10.74
C ARG A 128 -23.21 -19.64 -10.15
N CYS A 129 -23.75 -20.70 -9.55
CA CYS A 129 -25.07 -20.70 -8.92
C CYS A 129 -25.15 -19.70 -7.76
N ASN A 130 -24.14 -19.69 -6.87
CA ASN A 130 -24.13 -18.78 -5.71
C ASN A 130 -24.12 -17.31 -6.13
N VAL A 131 -23.38 -16.95 -7.19
CA VAL A 131 -23.34 -15.58 -7.72
C VAL A 131 -24.64 -15.22 -8.43
N LEU A 132 -25.17 -16.09 -9.31
CA LEU A 132 -26.41 -15.82 -10.07
C LEU A 132 -27.64 -15.70 -9.17
N GLN A 133 -27.67 -16.45 -8.06
CA GLN A 133 -28.75 -16.38 -7.07
C GLN A 133 -28.60 -15.21 -6.09
N GLY A 134 -27.49 -14.47 -6.14
CA GLY A 134 -27.23 -13.35 -5.23
C GLY A 134 -26.84 -13.76 -3.81
N ASN A 135 -26.46 -15.02 -3.59
CA ASN A 135 -26.03 -15.53 -2.28
C ASN A 135 -24.66 -14.95 -1.88
N VAL A 136 -23.79 -14.68 -2.86
CA VAL A 136 -22.44 -14.14 -2.67
C VAL A 136 -22.11 -13.09 -3.73
N LEU A 137 -21.16 -12.21 -3.43
CA LEU A 137 -20.58 -11.30 -4.42
C LEU A 137 -19.58 -12.04 -5.33
N PRO A 138 -19.40 -11.61 -6.59
CA PRO A 138 -18.37 -12.15 -7.46
C PRO A 138 -16.95 -11.98 -6.90
N LEU A 139 -16.05 -12.88 -7.31
CA LEU A 139 -14.63 -12.82 -6.95
C LEU A 139 -14.02 -11.46 -7.33
N ARG A 140 -13.33 -10.81 -6.37
CA ARG A 140 -12.67 -9.52 -6.62
C ARG A 140 -11.36 -9.70 -7.37
N LEU A 141 -11.38 -9.36 -8.66
CA LEU A 141 -10.24 -9.51 -9.58
C LEU A 141 -9.41 -8.24 -9.80
N ASN A 142 -9.97 -7.05 -9.48
CA ASN A 142 -9.27 -5.77 -9.56
C ASN A 142 -8.32 -5.59 -8.36
N THR A 143 -7.40 -6.53 -8.22
CA THR A 143 -6.38 -6.57 -7.17
C THR A 143 -5.03 -6.96 -7.80
N PRO A 144 -3.91 -6.48 -7.23
CA PRO A 144 -2.57 -6.78 -7.74
C PRO A 144 -2.23 -8.27 -7.77
N MET A 145 -2.77 -9.01 -6.81
CA MET A 145 -2.62 -10.46 -6.70
C MET A 145 -3.99 -11.06 -6.40
N CYS A 146 -4.25 -12.25 -6.94
CA CYS A 146 -5.44 -13.01 -6.66
C CYS A 146 -5.04 -14.42 -6.24
N VAL A 147 -5.26 -14.72 -4.96
CA VAL A 147 -5.12 -16.06 -4.40
C VAL A 147 -6.50 -16.45 -3.94
N GLN A 148 -7.07 -17.48 -4.56
CA GLN A 148 -8.43 -17.91 -4.27
C GLN A 148 -8.46 -18.77 -3.00
N ASP A 149 -9.49 -18.60 -2.19
CA ASP A 149 -9.81 -19.59 -1.16
C ASP A 149 -10.24 -20.92 -1.81
N PRO A 150 -9.75 -22.08 -1.33
CA PRO A 150 -10.08 -23.38 -1.91
C PRO A 150 -11.55 -23.78 -1.78
N PHE A 151 -12.30 -23.21 -0.83
CA PHE A 151 -13.69 -23.54 -0.55
C PHE A 151 -14.61 -22.37 -0.88
N GLU A 152 -14.34 -21.18 -0.31
CA GLU A 152 -15.10 -19.96 -0.58
C GLU A 152 -14.62 -19.35 -1.90
N GLN A 153 -15.05 -19.91 -3.04
CA GLN A 153 -14.48 -19.57 -4.35
C GLN A 153 -14.68 -18.09 -4.76
N SER A 154 -15.55 -17.34 -4.08
CA SER A 154 -15.72 -15.87 -4.21
C SER A 154 -14.69 -15.05 -3.44
N HIS A 155 -13.89 -15.68 -2.57
CA HIS A 155 -12.96 -15.00 -1.69
C HIS A 155 -11.53 -14.98 -2.26
N ASN A 156 -10.97 -13.78 -2.39
CA ASN A 156 -9.56 -13.57 -2.68
C ASN A 156 -8.81 -13.31 -1.37
N VAL A 157 -8.08 -14.31 -0.87
CA VAL A 157 -7.36 -14.24 0.41
C VAL A 157 -6.18 -13.26 0.38
N ALA A 158 -5.80 -12.78 -0.81
CA ALA A 158 -4.76 -11.79 -1.05
C ALA A 158 -5.32 -10.36 -1.30
N SER A 159 -6.62 -10.12 -1.09
CA SER A 159 -7.27 -8.83 -1.40
C SER A 159 -6.73 -7.64 -0.61
N ALA A 160 -6.07 -7.86 0.53
CA ALA A 160 -5.48 -6.81 1.35
C ALA A 160 -4.15 -6.27 0.79
N ILE A 161 -3.54 -6.95 -0.19
CA ILE A 161 -2.23 -6.58 -0.73
C ILE A 161 -2.35 -5.33 -1.60
N THR A 162 -1.51 -4.34 -1.32
CA THR A 162 -1.40 -3.13 -2.13
C THR A 162 -0.56 -3.38 -3.39
N MET A 163 -0.74 -2.55 -4.42
CA MET A 163 0.08 -2.62 -5.65
C MET A 163 1.59 -2.57 -5.33
N ARG A 164 1.95 -1.74 -4.35
CA ARG A 164 3.33 -1.61 -3.87
C ARG A 164 3.86 -2.90 -3.29
N LEU A 165 3.15 -3.48 -2.32
CA LEU A 165 3.58 -4.73 -1.67
C LEU A 165 3.66 -5.89 -2.67
N ALA A 166 2.74 -5.94 -3.64
CA ALA A 166 2.82 -6.94 -4.71
C ALA A 166 4.06 -6.77 -5.59
N GLY A 167 4.45 -5.53 -5.91
CA GLY A 167 5.70 -5.23 -6.60
C GLY A 167 6.91 -5.69 -5.77
N ASP A 168 6.93 -5.34 -4.48
CA ASP A 168 8.00 -5.77 -3.56
C ASP A 168 8.09 -7.31 -3.50
N LEU A 169 6.95 -8.01 -3.35
CA LEU A 169 6.87 -9.47 -3.36
C LEU A 169 7.48 -10.09 -4.64
N LYS A 170 7.13 -9.55 -5.82
CA LYS A 170 7.70 -10.01 -7.11
C LYS A 170 9.23 -9.88 -7.11
N GLU A 171 9.78 -8.77 -6.60
CA GLU A 171 11.23 -8.57 -6.52
C GLU A 171 11.91 -9.49 -5.49
N TYR A 172 11.26 -9.72 -4.35
CA TYR A 172 11.73 -10.67 -3.34
C TYR A 172 11.75 -12.12 -3.85
N PHE A 173 10.73 -12.53 -4.63
CA PHE A 173 10.70 -13.84 -5.28
C PHE A 173 11.83 -13.98 -6.31
N LYS A 174 12.05 -12.96 -7.16
CA LYS A 174 13.15 -12.96 -8.13
C LYS A 174 14.51 -13.06 -7.45
N PHE A 175 14.77 -12.20 -6.46
CA PHE A 175 16.02 -12.20 -5.70
C PHE A 175 16.30 -13.57 -5.07
N THR A 176 15.28 -14.15 -4.44
CA THR A 176 15.42 -15.44 -3.77
C THR A 176 15.62 -16.58 -4.78
N ALA A 177 14.96 -16.52 -5.94
CA ALA A 177 15.16 -17.48 -7.03
C ALA A 177 16.59 -17.39 -7.61
N THR A 178 17.13 -16.18 -7.80
CA THR A 178 18.51 -15.97 -8.25
C THR A 178 19.51 -16.53 -7.23
N ALA A 179 19.35 -16.20 -5.94
CA ALA A 179 20.21 -16.72 -4.87
C ALA A 179 20.22 -18.25 -4.81
N PHE A 180 19.07 -18.89 -5.10
CA PHE A 180 18.97 -20.36 -5.17
C PHE A 180 19.79 -20.95 -6.33
N GLU A 181 19.72 -20.34 -7.52
CA GLU A 181 20.45 -20.83 -8.70
C GLU A 181 21.96 -20.59 -8.57
N GLU A 182 22.38 -19.46 -7.98
CA GLU A 182 23.79 -19.14 -7.76
C GLU A 182 24.45 -20.08 -6.75
N ASP A 183 23.75 -20.43 -5.67
CA ASP A 183 24.28 -21.31 -4.61
C ASP A 183 24.11 -22.81 -4.91
N LYS A 184 23.59 -23.16 -6.10
CA LYS A 184 23.40 -24.55 -6.54
C LYS A 184 24.69 -25.35 -6.58
N ASN A 185 25.78 -24.75 -7.07
CA ASN A 185 27.08 -25.41 -7.16
C ASN A 185 27.74 -25.65 -5.79
N ASN A 186 27.27 -24.93 -4.77
CA ASN A 186 27.75 -25.03 -3.39
C ASN A 186 26.78 -25.84 -2.51
N ASN A 187 25.95 -26.68 -3.13
CA ASN A 187 24.97 -27.54 -2.44
C ASN A 187 24.04 -26.76 -1.49
N TYR A 188 23.68 -25.52 -1.86
CA TYR A 188 22.75 -24.66 -1.12
C TYR A 188 23.20 -24.27 0.31
N ALA A 189 24.50 -24.33 0.62
CA ALA A 189 25.02 -24.07 1.95
C ALA A 189 24.81 -22.62 2.42
N GLU A 190 24.89 -21.63 1.52
CA GLU A 190 24.73 -20.21 1.85
C GLU A 190 23.31 -19.69 1.55
N PHE A 191 22.49 -20.46 0.85
CA PHE A 191 21.16 -20.06 0.36
C PHE A 191 20.29 -19.47 1.47
N LEU A 192 20.15 -20.18 2.60
CA LEU A 192 19.33 -19.70 3.72
C LEU A 192 19.87 -18.40 4.32
N LYS A 193 21.19 -18.28 4.43
CA LYS A 193 21.84 -17.09 4.98
C LYS A 193 21.63 -15.90 4.06
N ILE A 194 21.76 -16.08 2.75
CA ILE A 194 21.52 -15.02 1.75
C ILE A 194 20.07 -14.53 1.87
N ILE A 195 19.10 -15.45 1.82
CA ILE A 195 17.69 -15.07 1.70
C ILE A 195 17.09 -14.55 3.02
N LEU A 196 17.72 -14.82 4.17
CA LEU A 196 17.26 -14.34 5.47
C LEU A 196 17.97 -13.05 5.90
N LEU A 197 19.22 -12.82 5.47
CA LEU A 197 20.01 -11.66 5.92
C LEU A 197 20.05 -10.53 4.88
N GLN A 198 19.84 -10.83 3.60
CA GLN A 198 19.92 -9.85 2.52
C GLN A 198 18.55 -9.51 1.95
N LYS A 199 18.45 -8.37 1.26
CA LYS A 199 17.22 -7.86 0.66
C LYS A 199 17.48 -7.40 -0.78
N PRO A 200 16.52 -7.56 -1.69
CA PRO A 200 16.63 -7.00 -3.04
C PRO A 200 16.74 -5.48 -3.01
N LYS A 201 17.35 -4.91 -4.05
CA LYS A 201 17.25 -3.48 -4.33
C LYS A 201 15.85 -3.18 -4.87
N LEU A 202 14.98 -2.68 -4.01
CA LEU A 202 13.62 -2.30 -4.39
C LEU A 202 13.66 -0.98 -5.17
N ILE A 203 13.25 -1.01 -6.43
CA ILE A 203 13.04 0.20 -7.24
C ILE A 203 11.79 0.89 -6.72
N ARG A 204 11.98 1.86 -5.83
CA ARG A 204 10.89 2.73 -5.39
C ARG A 204 10.59 3.71 -6.51
N ASN A 205 9.54 3.47 -7.29
CA ASN A 205 8.89 4.56 -8.01
C ASN A 205 8.54 5.61 -6.95
N LYS A 206 9.14 6.80 -7.02
CA LYS A 206 8.89 7.88 -6.06
C LYS A 206 7.37 8.05 -5.97
N SER A 207 6.80 7.82 -4.79
CA SER A 207 5.42 8.22 -4.51
C SER A 207 5.29 9.66 -4.99
N GLN A 208 4.31 9.94 -5.84
CA GLN A 208 4.12 11.32 -6.23
C GLN A 208 3.80 12.14 -4.99
N PRO A 209 4.40 13.33 -4.83
CA PRO A 209 4.19 14.15 -3.66
C PRO A 209 2.70 14.52 -3.51
N GLU A 210 2.23 14.53 -2.27
CA GLU A 210 0.94 15.15 -1.94
C GLU A 210 1.19 16.66 -1.82
N PHE A 211 0.50 17.45 -2.63
CA PHE A 211 0.63 18.91 -2.60
C PHE A 211 -0.44 19.48 -1.67
N ARG A 212 -0.04 20.20 -0.62
CA ARG A 212 -0.98 20.75 0.37
C ARG A 212 -0.92 22.28 0.39
N VAL A 213 -2.08 22.92 0.38
CA VAL A 213 -2.25 24.37 0.55
C VAL A 213 -3.13 24.61 1.76
N ASN A 214 -2.60 25.33 2.73
CA ASN A 214 -3.36 25.79 3.89
C ASN A 214 -3.90 27.19 3.60
N LEU A 215 -5.22 27.35 3.53
CA LEU A 215 -5.82 28.68 3.47
C LEU A 215 -5.73 29.30 4.88
N PHE A 216 -5.11 30.48 4.98
CA PHE A 216 -4.86 31.10 6.28
C PHE A 216 -6.16 31.28 7.09
N PRO A 217 -6.16 30.98 8.40
CA PRO A 217 -7.35 31.12 9.24
C PRO A 217 -7.99 32.51 9.19
N ARG A 218 -7.16 33.58 9.07
CA ARG A 218 -7.65 34.96 8.94
C ARG A 218 -8.53 35.19 7.69
N ILE A 219 -8.21 34.50 6.58
CA ILE A 219 -8.97 34.59 5.32
C ILE A 219 -10.32 33.90 5.49
N ILE A 220 -10.34 32.76 6.17
CA ILE A 220 -11.56 31.98 6.40
C ILE A 220 -12.46 32.68 7.44
N SER A 221 -11.88 33.30 8.47
CA SER A 221 -12.61 34.08 9.46
C SER A 221 -13.26 35.34 8.88
N ALA A 222 -12.81 35.84 7.72
CA ALA A 222 -13.44 36.96 7.03
C ALA A 222 -14.77 36.59 6.34
N ILE A 223 -15.07 35.29 6.22
CA ILE A 223 -16.36 34.82 5.69
C ILE A 223 -17.41 34.93 6.80
N ASP A 224 -18.18 36.04 6.77
CA ASP A 224 -19.28 36.28 7.69
C ASP A 224 -20.56 35.53 7.24
N SER A 225 -20.46 34.20 7.25
CA SER A 225 -21.58 33.30 6.94
C SER A 225 -21.59 32.12 7.91
N PRO A 226 -22.78 31.69 8.40
CA PRO A 226 -22.89 30.47 9.20
C PRO A 226 -22.49 29.21 8.40
N ASP A 227 -22.58 29.25 7.08
CA ASP A 227 -22.16 28.17 6.16
C ASP A 227 -20.88 28.52 5.39
N TRP A 228 -19.87 29.01 6.12
CA TRP A 228 -18.58 29.39 5.54
C TRP A 228 -17.86 28.26 4.79
N LYS A 229 -18.15 26.99 5.13
CA LYS A 229 -17.58 25.81 4.45
C LYS A 229 -18.09 25.71 3.02
N THR A 230 -19.40 25.88 2.81
CA THR A 230 -19.99 25.87 1.48
C THR A 230 -19.49 27.03 0.64
N VAL A 231 -19.37 28.22 1.23
CA VAL A 231 -18.76 29.38 0.53
C VAL A 231 -17.32 29.06 0.08
N ALA A 232 -16.49 28.52 0.97
CA ALA A 232 -15.12 28.14 0.64
C ALA A 232 -15.08 27.04 -0.44
N ARG A 233 -15.96 26.04 -0.35
CA ARG A 233 -16.11 24.97 -1.35
C ARG A 233 -16.46 25.55 -2.72
N ASP A 234 -17.44 26.43 -2.81
CA ASP A 234 -17.90 27.02 -4.06
C ASP A 234 -16.84 27.89 -4.74
N MET A 235 -16.01 28.59 -3.95
CA MET A 235 -14.86 29.33 -4.48
C MET A 235 -13.81 28.38 -5.07
N ILE A 236 -13.50 27.28 -4.39
CA ILE A 236 -12.58 26.26 -4.91
C ILE A 236 -13.15 25.59 -6.17
N PHE A 237 -14.44 25.28 -6.20
CA PHE A 237 -15.11 24.76 -7.39
C PHE A 237 -15.07 25.77 -8.53
N THR A 238 -15.25 27.06 -8.26
CA THR A 238 -15.12 28.10 -9.28
C THR A 238 -13.70 28.14 -9.86
N ILE A 239 -12.66 27.96 -9.04
CA ILE A 239 -11.27 27.86 -9.52
C ILE A 239 -11.09 26.63 -10.42
N PHE A 240 -11.51 25.44 -9.98
CA PHE A 240 -11.27 24.21 -10.74
C PHE A 240 -12.18 24.09 -11.96
N GLU A 241 -13.50 24.26 -11.80
CA GLU A 241 -14.47 23.99 -12.86
C GLU A 241 -14.62 25.14 -13.85
N LYS A 242 -14.60 26.40 -13.37
CA LYS A 242 -14.71 27.55 -14.28
C LYS A 242 -13.34 27.97 -14.79
N MET A 243 -12.43 28.35 -13.89
CA MET A 243 -11.14 28.93 -14.31
C MET A 243 -10.21 27.89 -14.92
N LEU A 244 -10.08 26.70 -14.35
CA LEU A 244 -9.21 25.62 -14.87
C LEU A 244 -9.92 24.64 -15.80
N LYS A 245 -11.25 24.71 -15.92
CA LYS A 245 -12.08 23.81 -16.76
C LYS A 245 -11.92 22.32 -16.42
N ILE A 246 -11.59 22.01 -15.17
CA ILE A 246 -11.49 20.64 -14.65
C ILE A 246 -12.78 20.32 -13.89
N LYS A 247 -13.53 19.31 -14.35
CA LYS A 247 -14.71 18.83 -13.64
C LYS A 247 -14.31 18.03 -12.39
N LEU A 248 -14.98 18.27 -11.27
CA LEU A 248 -14.73 17.56 -10.00
C LEU A 248 -15.90 16.64 -9.66
N GLY A 249 -15.66 15.32 -9.68
CA GLY A 249 -16.65 14.32 -9.24
C GLY A 249 -16.53 14.04 -7.74
N LYS A 250 -17.64 14.05 -6.99
CA LYS A 250 -17.65 13.71 -5.55
C LYS A 250 -17.44 12.20 -5.35
N VAL A 251 -16.49 11.81 -4.49
CA VAL A 251 -16.10 10.40 -4.29
C VAL A 251 -16.50 9.89 -2.90
N GLU A 252 -16.21 10.66 -1.84
CA GLU A 252 -16.54 10.29 -0.45
C GLU A 252 -16.68 11.53 0.44
N GLU A 253 -17.54 11.43 1.45
CA GLU A 253 -17.66 12.38 2.57
C GLU A 253 -17.49 11.60 3.87
N LYS A 254 -16.46 11.95 4.65
CA LYS A 254 -16.22 11.32 5.96
C LYS A 254 -16.08 12.42 7.01
N VAL A 255 -17.04 12.44 7.93
CA VAL A 255 -16.98 13.23 9.16
C VAL A 255 -16.30 12.37 10.21
N ASN A 256 -15.19 12.85 10.77
CA ASN A 256 -14.56 12.15 11.90
C ASN A 256 -14.99 12.82 13.21
N PRO A 257 -15.89 12.20 14.01
CA PRO A 257 -16.43 12.81 15.21
C PRO A 257 -15.34 13.12 16.25
N ASP A 258 -14.25 12.35 16.26
CA ASP A 258 -13.18 12.48 17.26
C ASP A 258 -12.21 13.64 16.97
N THR A 259 -12.17 14.17 15.74
CA THR A 259 -11.14 15.16 15.34
C THR A 259 -11.69 16.55 14.98
N MET A 260 -12.99 16.82 15.14
CA MET A 260 -13.65 18.09 14.74
C MET A 260 -13.33 18.53 13.30
N LYS A 261 -12.88 17.59 12.46
CA LYS A 261 -12.42 17.80 11.09
C LYS A 261 -13.33 17.06 10.13
N GLU A 262 -13.76 17.77 9.11
CA GLU A 262 -14.59 17.24 8.03
C GLU A 262 -13.74 17.11 6.77
N LYS A 263 -13.80 15.94 6.13
CA LYS A 263 -13.04 15.66 4.90
C LYS A 263 -13.97 15.32 3.75
N GLU A 264 -13.84 16.09 2.68
CA GLU A 264 -14.52 15.86 1.42
C GLU A 264 -13.49 15.51 0.35
N LYS A 265 -13.79 14.47 -0.45
CA LYS A 265 -12.91 14.00 -1.51
C LYS A 265 -13.57 14.12 -2.87
N TYR A 266 -12.85 14.72 -3.80
CA TYR A 266 -13.25 14.93 -5.18
C TYR A 266 -12.20 14.35 -6.12
N SER A 267 -12.63 13.73 -7.22
CA SER A 267 -11.75 13.26 -8.29
C SER A 267 -11.79 14.22 -9.48
N GLY A 268 -10.62 14.56 -10.02
CA GLY A 268 -10.48 15.34 -11.24
C GLY A 268 -9.64 14.61 -12.28
N LEU A 269 -9.89 14.94 -13.55
CA LEU A 269 -9.14 14.44 -14.70
C LEU A 269 -8.49 15.62 -15.44
N LEU A 270 -7.18 15.55 -15.64
CA LEU A 270 -6.44 16.48 -16.50
C LEU A 270 -6.26 15.87 -17.88
N THR A 271 -6.76 16.59 -18.88
CA THR A 271 -6.66 16.21 -20.29
C THR A 271 -5.56 16.96 -21.04
N LYS A 272 -5.06 18.08 -20.50
CA LYS A 272 -4.08 18.97 -21.15
C LYS A 272 -3.14 19.63 -20.13
N ALA A 273 -1.99 20.12 -20.58
CA ALA A 273 -0.96 20.73 -19.74
C ALA A 273 -1.30 22.19 -19.35
N ILE A 274 -2.45 22.38 -18.69
CA ILE A 274 -3.02 23.70 -18.41
C ILE A 274 -2.12 24.61 -17.55
N TRP A 275 -1.07 24.10 -16.92
CA TRP A 275 -0.11 24.89 -16.13
C TRP A 275 0.89 25.67 -17.00
N LYS A 276 1.01 25.36 -18.30
CA LYS A 276 1.92 26.05 -19.24
C LYS A 276 1.36 27.40 -19.73
N ARG A 277 1.09 28.33 -18.80
CA ARG A 277 0.37 29.60 -19.06
C ARG A 277 1.25 30.84 -19.26
N LYS A 278 2.57 30.76 -19.11
CA LYS A 278 3.45 31.93 -18.95
C LYS A 278 3.35 32.94 -20.11
N GLN A 279 3.32 32.47 -21.35
CA GLN A 279 3.23 33.32 -22.54
C GLN A 279 1.83 33.95 -22.69
N LEU A 280 0.78 33.16 -22.52
CA LEU A 280 -0.61 33.63 -22.60
C LEU A 280 -0.95 34.62 -21.49
N ASN A 281 -0.41 34.42 -20.27
CA ASN A 281 -0.55 35.38 -19.18
C ASN A 281 -0.03 36.77 -19.59
N LYS A 282 1.11 36.86 -20.29
CA LYS A 282 1.67 38.14 -20.76
C LYS A 282 0.82 38.79 -21.86
N LEU A 283 0.24 37.99 -22.74
CA LEU A 283 -0.61 38.48 -23.83
C LEU A 283 -1.94 39.03 -23.29
N TYR A 284 -2.59 38.26 -22.41
CA TYR A 284 -3.87 38.62 -21.83
C TYR A 284 -3.80 39.66 -20.71
N SER A 285 -2.61 40.02 -20.19
CA SER A 285 -2.48 41.16 -19.25
C SER A 285 -2.81 42.50 -19.86
N ILE A 286 -2.74 42.61 -21.19
CA ILE A 286 -2.96 43.86 -21.92
C ILE A 286 -4.45 44.04 -22.26
N MET A 287 -5.25 42.97 -22.11
CA MET A 287 -6.68 42.99 -22.39
C MET A 287 -7.48 43.49 -21.19
N ASN A 288 -8.51 44.31 -21.44
CA ASN A 288 -9.41 44.82 -20.41
C ASN A 288 -10.48 43.77 -20.02
N LEU A 289 -10.03 42.66 -19.43
CA LEU A 289 -10.88 41.56 -18.96
C LEU A 289 -10.83 41.47 -17.44
N ASN A 290 -11.94 41.07 -16.82
CA ASN A 290 -11.92 40.76 -15.39
C ASN A 290 -11.03 39.53 -15.12
N PHE A 291 -10.51 39.40 -13.89
CA PHE A 291 -9.53 38.37 -13.57
C PHE A 291 -10.02 36.95 -13.88
N GLN A 292 -11.29 36.64 -13.55
CA GLN A 292 -11.86 35.32 -13.77
C GLN A 292 -11.97 35.01 -15.27
N GLN A 293 -12.57 35.90 -16.06
CA GLN A 293 -12.70 35.77 -17.52
C GLN A 293 -11.34 35.64 -18.19
N ARG A 294 -10.34 36.36 -17.69
CA ARG A 294 -8.96 36.25 -18.18
C ARG A 294 -8.40 34.84 -17.93
N GLN A 295 -8.55 34.27 -16.74
CA GLN A 295 -8.07 32.92 -16.47
C GLN A 295 -8.83 31.85 -17.26
N GLU A 296 -10.14 32.04 -17.47
CA GLU A 296 -10.96 31.17 -18.30
C GLU A 296 -10.48 31.15 -19.76
N ARG A 297 -10.28 32.34 -20.38
CA ARG A 297 -9.78 32.48 -21.76
C ARG A 297 -8.42 31.82 -21.97
N ILE A 298 -7.50 32.03 -21.03
CA ILE A 298 -6.16 31.42 -21.10
C ILE A 298 -6.26 29.90 -21.07
N THR A 299 -7.13 29.34 -20.22
CA THR A 299 -7.34 27.89 -20.18
C THR A 299 -7.92 27.38 -21.50
N GLU A 300 -8.95 28.04 -22.03
CA GLU A 300 -9.61 27.65 -23.28
C GLU A 300 -8.64 27.65 -24.46
N GLU A 301 -7.76 28.65 -24.55
CA GLU A 301 -6.73 28.67 -25.58
C GLU A 301 -5.74 27.51 -25.44
N ILE A 302 -5.31 27.16 -24.23
CA ILE A 302 -4.42 26.01 -24.03
C ILE A 302 -5.13 24.71 -24.44
N LEU A 303 -6.40 24.56 -24.08
CA LEU A 303 -7.19 23.38 -24.45
C LEU A 303 -7.32 23.24 -25.98
N ASN A 304 -7.33 24.36 -26.72
CA ASN A 304 -7.46 24.37 -28.18
C ASN A 304 -6.12 24.24 -28.93
N ILE A 305 -5.03 24.79 -28.37
CA ILE A 305 -3.71 24.85 -29.02
C ILE A 305 -2.87 23.60 -28.73
N ASP A 306 -2.98 23.04 -27.52
CA ASP A 306 -2.11 21.95 -27.09
C ASP A 306 -2.51 20.63 -27.76
N GLN A 307 -1.61 20.09 -28.59
CA GLN A 307 -1.84 18.85 -29.35
C GLN A 307 -1.58 17.60 -28.51
N ILE A 308 -0.92 17.73 -27.36
CA ILE A 308 -0.61 16.60 -26.48
C ILE A 308 -1.82 16.34 -25.57
N ASP A 309 -2.36 15.12 -25.61
CA ASP A 309 -3.40 14.68 -24.68
C ASP A 309 -2.76 14.07 -23.44
N LEU A 310 -3.20 14.53 -22.26
CA LEU A 310 -2.85 13.98 -20.97
C LEU A 310 -4.00 13.11 -20.44
N ASN A 311 -3.66 12.17 -19.57
CA ASN A 311 -4.65 11.38 -18.84
C ASN A 311 -4.19 11.21 -17.39
N ILE A 312 -4.21 12.32 -16.64
CA ILE A 312 -3.76 12.34 -15.25
C ILE A 312 -4.99 12.47 -14.35
N MET A 313 -5.23 11.43 -13.56
CA MET A 313 -6.28 11.44 -12.55
C MET A 313 -5.69 11.84 -11.20
N PHE A 314 -6.38 12.74 -10.52
CA PHE A 314 -6.00 13.19 -9.20
C PHE A 314 -7.21 13.20 -8.25
N GLN A 315 -6.93 13.19 -6.96
CA GLN A 315 -7.89 13.40 -5.90
C GLN A 315 -7.60 14.71 -5.20
N LEU A 316 -8.59 15.60 -5.15
CA LEU A 316 -8.61 16.80 -4.33
C LEU A 316 -9.33 16.51 -3.01
N VAL A 317 -8.67 16.75 -1.90
CA VAL A 317 -9.24 16.59 -0.56
C VAL A 317 -9.36 17.96 0.09
N LEU A 318 -10.58 18.34 0.44
CA LEU A 318 -10.89 19.52 1.24
C LEU A 318 -11.03 19.08 2.70
N THR A 319 -10.20 19.61 3.58
CA THR A 319 -10.29 19.37 5.03
C THR A 319 -10.70 20.66 5.73
N PHE A 320 -11.87 20.66 6.35
CA PHE A 320 -12.40 21.76 7.13
C PHE A 320 -12.15 21.52 8.62
N SER A 321 -11.63 22.53 9.32
CA SER A 321 -11.49 22.53 10.77
C SER A 321 -12.30 23.67 11.36
N HIS A 322 -12.99 23.42 12.48
CA HIS A 322 -13.83 24.43 13.13
C HIS A 322 -13.05 25.36 14.06
N GLU A 323 -12.07 24.84 14.80
CA GLU A 323 -11.33 25.59 15.81
C GLU A 323 -9.82 25.30 15.71
N PRO A 324 -9.02 26.24 15.17
CA PRO A 324 -9.43 27.46 14.46
C PRO A 324 -10.07 27.15 13.09
N ARG A 325 -10.97 28.02 12.63
CA ARG A 325 -11.55 27.93 11.28
C ARG A 325 -10.44 27.90 10.25
N SER A 326 -10.31 26.78 9.55
CA SER A 326 -9.30 26.62 8.51
C SER A 326 -9.73 25.64 7.45
N VAL A 327 -9.20 25.84 6.25
CA VAL A 327 -9.42 24.98 5.09
C VAL A 327 -8.06 24.55 4.58
N VAL A 328 -7.85 23.25 4.48
CA VAL A 328 -6.66 22.65 3.88
C VAL A 328 -7.06 21.92 2.62
N LEU A 329 -6.44 22.30 1.51
CA LEU A 329 -6.57 21.59 0.24
C LEU A 329 -5.39 20.65 0.07
N SER A 330 -5.66 19.39 -0.24
CA SER A 330 -4.61 18.41 -0.56
C SER A 330 -4.86 17.78 -1.92
N LEU A 331 -3.87 17.85 -2.79
CA LEU A 331 -3.88 17.24 -4.11
C LEU A 331 -3.07 15.93 -4.05
N ARG A 332 -3.69 14.83 -4.48
CA ARG A 332 -3.10 13.49 -4.49
C ARG A 332 -3.14 12.90 -5.89
N TRP A 333 -2.05 12.27 -6.30
CA TRP A 333 -1.99 11.53 -7.55
C TRP A 333 -2.76 10.20 -7.44
N LEU A 334 -3.56 9.86 -8.45
CA LEU A 334 -4.23 8.57 -8.56
C LEU A 334 -3.60 7.73 -9.68
N SER A 335 -3.50 8.30 -10.89
CA SER A 335 -2.93 7.63 -12.07
C SER A 335 -2.49 8.64 -13.13
N GLY A 336 -1.68 8.20 -14.10
CA GLY A 336 -1.19 9.03 -15.21
C GLY A 336 0.30 9.38 -15.11
N GLU A 337 0.78 10.25 -15.98
CA GLU A 337 2.19 10.62 -16.04
C GLU A 337 2.64 11.41 -14.79
N GLY A 338 3.72 10.93 -14.17
CA GLY A 338 4.18 11.41 -12.88
C GLY A 338 4.91 12.75 -12.90
N GLU A 339 5.64 13.04 -13.98
CA GLU A 339 6.37 14.32 -14.14
C GLU A 339 5.40 15.47 -14.35
N ASP A 340 4.45 15.31 -15.26
CA ASP A 340 3.37 16.27 -15.49
C ASP A 340 2.52 16.51 -14.24
N TYR A 341 2.21 15.46 -13.46
CA TYR A 341 1.53 15.64 -12.17
C TYR A 341 2.34 16.53 -11.21
N ARG A 342 3.68 16.38 -11.18
CA ARG A 342 4.53 17.25 -10.35
C ARG A 342 4.51 18.70 -10.82
N GLU A 343 4.52 18.94 -12.13
CA GLU A 343 4.38 20.30 -12.67
C GLU A 343 3.02 20.91 -12.34
N PHE A 344 1.94 20.15 -12.53
CA PHE A 344 0.60 20.58 -12.14
C PHE A 344 0.49 20.86 -10.63
N GLY A 345 1.09 20.02 -9.80
CA GLY A 345 1.10 20.20 -8.35
C GLY A 345 1.86 21.46 -7.91
N LYS A 346 3.02 21.76 -8.52
CA LYS A 346 3.72 23.03 -8.32
C LYS A 346 2.86 24.23 -8.70
N PHE A 347 2.22 24.16 -9.87
CA PHE A 347 1.28 25.19 -10.32
C PHE A 347 0.13 25.38 -9.33
N PHE A 348 -0.49 24.29 -8.86
CA PHE A 348 -1.54 24.30 -7.85
C PHE A 348 -1.09 25.01 -6.56
N LEU A 349 0.11 24.75 -6.06
CA LEU A 349 0.65 25.46 -4.89
C LEU A 349 0.75 26.98 -5.13
N THR A 350 1.18 27.40 -6.33
CA THR A 350 1.35 28.82 -6.66
C THR A 350 0.02 29.58 -6.81
N ILE A 351 -1.01 28.97 -7.40
CA ILE A 351 -2.23 29.69 -7.76
C ILE A 351 -3.32 29.68 -6.69
N THR A 352 -3.42 28.60 -5.91
CA THR A 352 -4.64 28.32 -5.12
C THR A 352 -4.94 29.44 -4.13
N GLN A 353 -3.93 29.87 -3.39
CA GLN A 353 -4.11 30.89 -2.35
C GLN A 353 -4.41 32.28 -2.92
N SER A 354 -3.67 32.69 -3.96
CA SER A 354 -3.84 34.01 -4.57
C SER A 354 -5.18 34.15 -5.29
N TRP A 355 -5.63 33.09 -5.96
CA TRP A 355 -6.91 33.09 -6.68
C TRP A 355 -8.09 33.02 -5.73
N PHE A 356 -7.98 32.23 -4.66
CA PHE A 356 -8.99 32.20 -3.59
C PHE A 356 -9.15 33.59 -2.95
N MET A 357 -8.04 34.26 -2.62
CA MET A 357 -8.06 35.63 -2.10
C MET A 357 -8.71 36.63 -3.05
N HIS A 358 -8.43 36.52 -4.34
CA HIS A 358 -9.05 37.38 -5.34
C HIS A 358 -10.57 37.18 -5.37
N GLN A 359 -11.06 35.94 -5.32
CA GLN A 359 -12.50 35.67 -5.31
C GLN A 359 -13.17 36.18 -4.03
N LEU A 360 -12.53 35.98 -2.88
CA LEU A 360 -13.03 36.50 -1.61
C LEU A 360 -13.16 38.04 -1.64
N ARG A 361 -12.16 38.75 -2.18
CA ARG A 361 -12.18 40.23 -2.31
C ARG A 361 -13.31 40.72 -3.20
N VAL A 362 -13.60 40.01 -4.28
CA VAL A 362 -14.72 40.36 -5.18
C VAL A 362 -16.07 40.21 -4.49
N GLN A 363 -16.24 39.22 -3.61
CA GLN A 363 -17.51 38.96 -2.93
C GLN A 363 -17.72 39.77 -1.64
N TYR A 364 -16.67 40.03 -0.86
CA TYR A 364 -16.79 40.59 0.51
C TYR A 364 -16.11 41.96 0.69
N GLY A 365 -15.50 42.54 -0.35
CA GLY A 365 -14.94 43.90 -0.31
C GLY A 365 -13.56 44.04 0.33
N SER A 366 -12.95 45.23 0.20
CA SER A 366 -11.55 45.55 0.53
C SER A 366 -11.26 45.81 2.01
N GLY A 367 -11.93 45.12 2.94
CA GLY A 367 -11.67 45.24 4.38
C GLY A 367 -10.42 44.50 4.89
N ILE A 368 -9.66 43.86 3.99
CA ILE A 368 -8.55 42.94 4.30
C ILE A 368 -7.20 43.56 3.86
N ASP A 369 -6.97 44.83 4.21
CA ASP A 369 -5.72 45.55 3.95
C ASP A 369 -5.11 46.08 5.25
N LYS A 370 -4.39 45.20 5.94
CA LYS A 370 -3.17 45.44 6.73
C LYS A 370 -2.42 44.10 6.67
N ASP A 371 -1.29 43.88 6.02
CA ASP A 371 -0.24 44.74 5.48
C ASP A 371 0.40 44.04 4.27
N LYS A 372 0.94 44.83 3.34
CA LYS A 372 1.69 44.37 2.15
C LYS A 372 3.08 43.80 2.44
N ASN A 373 3.43 43.49 3.70
CA ASN A 373 4.84 43.29 4.10
C ASN A 373 5.34 41.84 4.23
N ASP A 374 4.53 40.80 4.04
CA ASP A 374 4.99 39.40 4.20
C ASP A 374 5.15 38.61 2.89
N LEU A 375 5.11 39.27 1.73
CA LEU A 375 5.53 38.66 0.46
C LEU A 375 7.04 38.86 0.28
N GLN A 376 7.84 38.29 1.18
CA GLN A 376 9.24 38.03 0.90
C GLN A 376 9.35 36.60 0.36
N GLU A 377 9.97 36.48 -0.81
CA GLU A 377 10.28 35.22 -1.49
C GLU A 377 10.88 34.22 -0.50
N SER A 378 10.17 33.12 -0.23
CA SER A 378 10.76 31.95 0.39
C SER A 378 11.34 31.07 -0.71
N ASP A 379 12.66 30.96 -0.67
CA ASP A 379 13.49 30.15 -1.56
C ASP A 379 13.10 28.66 -1.44
N PRO A 380 12.92 27.88 -2.53
CA PRO A 380 12.36 26.52 -2.47
C PRO A 380 13.30 25.43 -1.93
N ASN A 381 14.43 25.77 -1.30
CA ASN A 381 15.55 24.85 -1.14
C ASN A 381 15.99 24.51 0.30
N GLU A 382 15.23 24.87 1.34
CA GLU A 382 15.50 24.42 2.71
C GLU A 382 14.30 23.70 3.32
N SER A 383 14.16 22.40 3.00
CA SER A 383 13.70 21.38 3.95
C SER A 383 13.82 20.00 3.29
N LEU A 384 15.06 19.54 3.13
CA LEU A 384 15.37 18.12 3.07
C LEU A 384 16.05 17.76 4.38
N ASP A 385 15.68 16.60 4.90
CA ASP A 385 16.25 15.89 6.05
C ASP A 385 15.84 16.35 7.46
N SER A 386 14.82 15.67 8.00
CA SER A 386 14.99 14.94 9.27
C SER A 386 13.83 13.96 9.49
N ASP A 387 14.13 12.67 9.25
CA ASP A 387 13.44 11.55 9.88
C ASP A 387 13.97 11.45 11.32
N ASP A 388 13.14 11.73 12.33
CA ASP A 388 13.28 11.13 13.65
C ASP A 388 11.96 11.22 14.42
N ASP A 389 11.34 10.08 14.72
CA ASP A 389 10.26 9.97 15.70
C ASP A 389 10.30 8.56 16.31
N SER A 390 11.15 8.42 17.33
CA SER A 390 10.97 7.45 18.40
C SER A 390 10.18 8.11 19.54
N PRO A 391 9.19 7.44 20.16
CA PRO A 391 8.29 8.07 21.13
C PRO A 391 8.95 8.15 22.52
N SER A 392 9.09 9.36 23.04
CA SER A 392 9.43 9.61 24.46
C SER A 392 8.17 9.84 25.28
N SER A 393 8.03 9.01 26.30
CA SER A 393 7.09 9.05 27.41
C SER A 393 7.12 10.38 28.18
N GLY A 394 5.94 11.00 28.36
CA GLY A 394 5.74 12.11 29.27
C GLY A 394 4.74 11.75 30.37
N GLU A 395 5.25 11.42 31.57
CA GLU A 395 4.49 11.53 32.82
C GLU A 395 4.45 13.00 33.26
N ALA A 396 3.27 13.50 33.63
CA ALA A 396 3.09 14.75 34.35
C ALA A 396 2.48 14.47 35.73
N ARG A 397 3.23 14.82 36.77
CA ARG A 397 2.83 14.85 38.19
C ARG A 397 1.74 15.90 38.45
N LYS A 398 0.85 15.59 39.41
CA LYS A 398 0.30 16.55 40.38
C LYS A 398 0.21 15.89 41.78
N GLU A 399 0.46 16.75 42.77
CA GLU A 399 0.47 16.65 44.25
C GLU A 399 -0.73 15.90 44.86
N SER A 400 -0.84 15.45 46.12
CA SER A 400 -0.17 15.51 47.44
C SER A 400 -0.80 14.31 48.24
N GLU A 401 -0.25 13.68 49.28
CA GLU A 401 -0.05 14.15 50.66
C GLU A 401 0.30 12.90 51.53
N ASP A 402 1.02 13.13 52.63
CA ASP A 402 1.10 12.35 53.88
C ASP A 402 1.93 11.03 54.04
N ARG A 403 3.02 11.22 54.82
CA ARG A 403 3.44 10.51 56.05
C ARG A 403 4.46 9.34 56.00
N GLU A 404 5.58 9.69 56.65
CA GLU A 404 6.32 8.98 57.70
C GLU A 404 7.53 8.08 57.39
N ALA A 405 8.59 8.41 58.15
CA ALA A 405 9.68 7.59 58.69
C ALA A 405 10.94 7.32 57.83
N SER A 406 11.90 8.22 58.03
CA SER A 406 13.37 8.13 57.98
C SER A 406 13.97 6.90 58.72
N PRO A 407 15.31 6.79 58.86
CA PRO A 407 16.41 6.77 57.87
C PRO A 407 17.41 5.61 58.17
N THR A 408 18.39 5.32 57.29
CA THR A 408 19.82 5.16 57.68
C THR A 408 20.75 4.84 56.50
N THR A 409 21.69 5.75 56.29
CA THR A 409 23.04 5.60 55.70
C THR A 409 23.96 4.70 56.57
N PRO A 410 25.23 4.38 56.24
CA PRO A 410 26.07 4.79 55.09
C PRO A 410 26.92 3.66 54.43
N SER A 411 27.61 4.04 53.34
CA SER A 411 28.88 3.51 52.79
C SER A 411 30.04 3.59 53.84
N PRO A 412 31.31 3.09 53.66
CA PRO A 412 32.13 3.15 52.43
C PRO A 412 33.25 2.09 52.22
N THR A 413 34.03 2.33 51.14
CA THR A 413 35.48 2.09 50.96
C THR A 413 36.02 0.77 50.34
N THR A 414 36.62 0.97 49.15
CA THR A 414 37.71 0.31 48.39
C THR A 414 38.92 -0.17 49.22
N PRO A 415 39.93 -0.95 48.73
CA PRO A 415 40.46 -1.04 47.34
C PRO A 415 40.89 -2.44 46.81
N SER A 416 41.26 -2.46 45.52
CA SER A 416 41.94 -3.48 44.68
C SER A 416 43.40 -3.82 45.13
N PRO A 417 44.27 -4.61 44.42
CA PRO A 417 44.15 -5.48 43.22
C PRO A 417 44.85 -6.88 43.38
N THR A 418 45.15 -7.54 42.25
CA THR A 418 46.25 -8.52 41.95
C THR A 418 45.87 -10.00 41.70
N THR A 419 45.91 -10.38 40.41
CA THR A 419 46.20 -11.71 39.83
C THR A 419 47.59 -12.24 40.30
N PRO A 420 47.97 -13.55 40.18
CA PRO A 420 47.84 -14.42 38.99
C PRO A 420 47.53 -15.92 39.24
N SER A 421 47.25 -16.64 38.14
CA SER A 421 47.21 -18.11 37.96
C SER A 421 48.58 -18.79 38.22
N PRO A 422 48.67 -20.13 38.48
CA PRO A 422 48.78 -21.11 37.37
C PRO A 422 48.31 -22.58 37.66
N THR A 423 48.08 -23.35 36.58
CA THR A 423 48.38 -24.80 36.30
C THR A 423 48.16 -25.87 37.41
N ASP A 424 47.68 -27.10 37.19
CA ASP A 424 48.05 -28.05 36.13
C ASP A 424 47.27 -29.41 36.24
N ASN A 425 47.09 -30.07 35.09
CA ASN A 425 47.26 -31.52 34.81
C ASN A 425 46.46 -32.66 35.50
N ARG A 426 45.71 -33.49 34.72
CA ARG A 426 46.18 -34.79 34.12
C ARG A 426 45.06 -35.66 33.47
N LYS A 427 45.36 -36.10 32.22
CA LYS A 427 45.26 -37.46 31.57
C LYS A 427 44.06 -38.40 31.87
N GLY A 428 43.43 -39.14 30.96
CA GLY A 428 43.62 -39.40 29.51
C GLY A 428 42.99 -40.75 29.09
N SER A 429 42.35 -40.79 27.90
CA SER A 429 42.20 -41.91 26.89
C SER A 429 41.62 -43.30 27.30
N PRO A 430 41.25 -44.23 26.36
CA PRO A 430 41.12 -44.19 24.88
C PRO A 430 39.81 -44.81 24.29
N SER A 431 39.64 -44.66 22.96
CA SER A 431 38.71 -45.38 22.06
C SER A 431 39.13 -46.83 21.76
N PRO A 432 38.28 -47.65 21.11
CA PRO A 432 38.70 -48.34 19.86
C PRO A 432 37.51 -48.48 18.83
N PRO A 433 37.55 -49.31 17.75
CA PRO A 433 37.52 -48.85 16.36
C PRO A 433 36.35 -49.42 15.50
N SER A 434 36.40 -49.15 14.20
CA SER A 434 35.46 -49.54 13.13
C SER A 434 35.60 -50.98 12.58
N SER A 435 34.53 -51.41 11.89
CA SER A 435 34.38 -52.40 10.78
C SER A 435 34.66 -53.89 11.00
N ASP A 436 33.64 -54.76 10.82
CA ASP A 436 33.42 -55.59 9.61
C ASP A 436 32.37 -56.72 9.79
N THR A 437 31.61 -56.99 8.71
CA THR A 437 30.86 -58.22 8.31
C THR A 437 30.13 -59.08 9.35
N LYS A 438 28.80 -59.25 9.23
CA LYS A 438 28.13 -60.31 8.44
C LYS A 438 26.61 -60.14 8.50
#